data_AF-A0A5E7TG84-F1
#
_entry.id   AF-A0A5E7TG84-F1
#
_cell.length_a   1.000
_cell.length_b   1.000
_cell.length_c   1.000
_cell.angle_alpha   90.00
_cell.angle_beta   90.00
_cell.angle_gamma   90.00
#
_symmetry.space_group_name_H-M   'P 1'
#
loop_
_entity.id
_entity.type
_entity.pdbx_description
1 polymer ?
#
loop_
_entity_poly.entity_id
_entity_poly.type
_entity_poly.pdbx_seq_one_letter_code
_entity_poly.pdbx_strand_id
1 'polypeptide(L)'
;MLPATHPGEMNLTSMNGERRMRLSQKFMDPPGSAKADCLIAAAIANTLRRMYTDEGKQDMAARFAGFDWSSEEDAFNDGFRMAGQPGAGPIDSQGGTTGNLVTYERLKAMGNNGVQLPTKEYRDGKLIGTEMLYTDYKFDTPDGKAEFKPATWPGLPKPVAEQKEKHPFWVNNGRINEVWQTLYHDQYNDFVQRRVPMAYLEINPDDAQALSIESGDVVEVFNDYGSSYALAYLEPDIKRNQTFMQFGHFNGVMGDLTTPWTDRNVVPYYKGTWASIRRIGKVEEFKERISFKTRRFST
;
A
#
# COMPACT_ATOMS: atom_id res chain seq x y z
N MET A 1 -19.56 -9.27 3.66
CA MET A 1 -18.74 -8.39 2.78
C MET A 1 -19.63 -7.27 2.30
N LEU A 2 -19.14 -6.03 2.27
CA LEU A 2 -19.87 -4.86 1.75
C LEU A 2 -19.19 -4.41 0.44
N PRO A 3 -19.92 -4.22 -0.67
CA PRO A 3 -19.30 -3.89 -1.95
C PRO A 3 -18.92 -2.41 -2.03
N ALA A 4 -17.64 -2.13 -2.27
CA ALA A 4 -17.09 -0.78 -2.39
C ALA A 4 -16.84 -0.39 -3.87
N THR A 5 -16.64 0.90 -4.13
CA THR A 5 -16.30 1.45 -5.46
C THR A 5 -14.88 1.97 -5.52
N HIS A 6 -14.30 2.04 -6.72
CA HIS A 6 -12.95 2.59 -6.94
C HIS A 6 -12.94 3.87 -7.81
N PRO A 7 -11.81 4.59 -7.97
CA PRO A 7 -11.75 5.78 -8.82
C PRO A 7 -12.26 5.51 -10.25
N GLY A 8 -13.16 6.37 -10.73
CA GLY A 8 -13.85 6.19 -12.03
C GLY A 8 -15.33 5.82 -11.87
N GLU A 9 -15.65 5.04 -10.84
CA GLU A 9 -17.03 4.76 -10.40
C GLU A 9 -17.53 5.81 -9.38
N MET A 10 -16.59 6.46 -8.70
CA MET A 10 -16.77 7.62 -7.83
C MET A 10 -15.75 8.71 -8.18
N ASN A 11 -16.01 9.95 -7.76
CA ASN A 11 -14.97 10.96 -7.73
C ASN A 11 -13.98 10.64 -6.61
N LEU A 12 -12.69 10.97 -6.79
CA LEU A 12 -11.70 10.75 -5.75
C LEU A 12 -10.56 11.75 -5.84
N THR A 13 -10.18 12.32 -4.70
CA THR A 13 -9.00 13.18 -4.58
C THR A 13 -7.88 12.48 -3.84
N SER A 14 -6.65 12.62 -4.34
CA SER A 14 -5.43 12.11 -3.69
C SER A 14 -4.21 12.86 -4.19
N MET A 15 -3.09 12.72 -3.48
CA MET A 15 -1.79 13.29 -3.86
C MET A 15 -0.74 12.21 -4.16
N ASN A 16 0.25 12.54 -4.98
CA ASN A 16 1.39 11.67 -5.29
C ASN A 16 2.62 11.97 -4.39
N GLY A 17 3.78 11.37 -4.70
CA GLY A 17 5.03 11.52 -3.93
C GLY A 17 5.64 12.92 -3.90
N GLU A 18 5.18 13.86 -4.72
CA GLU A 18 5.55 15.28 -4.66
C GLU A 18 4.42 16.15 -4.08
N ARG A 19 3.44 15.53 -3.40
CA ARG A 19 2.25 16.14 -2.81
C ARG A 19 1.30 16.78 -3.83
N ARG A 20 1.36 16.39 -5.10
CA ARG A 20 0.48 16.91 -6.16
C ARG A 20 -0.91 16.29 -6.05
N MET A 21 -1.84 17.07 -5.52
CA MET A 21 -3.24 16.71 -5.36
C MET A 21 -4.01 16.89 -6.67
N ARG A 22 -4.79 15.88 -7.04
CA ARG A 22 -5.64 15.84 -8.25
C ARG A 22 -7.02 15.27 -7.94
N LEU A 23 -7.96 15.52 -8.85
CA LEU A 23 -9.28 14.89 -8.87
C LEU A 23 -9.34 13.83 -9.98
N SER A 24 -9.63 12.59 -9.61
CA SER A 24 -10.10 11.55 -10.53
C SER A 24 -11.61 11.68 -10.66
N GLN A 25 -12.11 11.97 -11.85
CA GLN A 25 -13.53 12.24 -12.09
C GLN A 25 -14.28 10.94 -12.35
N LYS A 26 -15.48 10.81 -11.77
CA LYS A 26 -16.41 9.72 -12.09
C LYS A 26 -16.73 9.75 -13.60
N PHE A 27 -16.73 8.58 -14.25
CA PHE A 27 -17.11 8.43 -15.65
C PHE A 27 -17.98 7.20 -15.94
N MET A 28 -18.18 6.30 -14.96
CA MET A 28 -19.04 5.12 -15.10
C MET A 28 -19.81 4.86 -13.81
N ASP A 29 -20.86 4.05 -13.90
CA ASP A 29 -21.60 3.61 -12.72
C ASP A 29 -20.96 2.40 -12.06
N PRO A 30 -21.09 2.27 -10.73
CA PRO A 30 -20.54 1.15 -9.99
C PRO A 30 -21.29 -0.16 -10.26
N PRO A 31 -20.64 -1.32 -10.06
CA PRO A 31 -21.28 -2.62 -10.24
C PRO A 31 -22.37 -2.87 -9.19
N GLY A 32 -23.58 -3.15 -9.65
CA GLY A 32 -24.70 -3.54 -8.79
C GLY A 32 -25.02 -2.49 -7.73
N SER A 33 -24.83 -2.83 -6.46
CA SER A 33 -25.11 -1.95 -5.31
C SER A 33 -23.85 -1.42 -4.63
N ALA A 34 -22.68 -1.51 -5.27
CA ALA A 34 -21.43 -0.99 -4.73
C ALA A 34 -21.52 0.53 -4.45
N LYS A 35 -20.88 0.97 -3.36
CA LYS A 35 -20.89 2.37 -2.90
C LYS A 35 -19.47 2.84 -2.55
N ALA A 36 -19.23 4.14 -2.65
CA ALA A 36 -18.00 4.75 -2.13
C ALA A 36 -17.84 4.43 -0.63
N ASP A 37 -16.63 4.12 -0.19
CA ASP A 37 -16.37 3.73 1.21
C ASP A 37 -16.86 4.76 2.22
N CYS A 38 -16.72 6.06 1.91
CA CYS A 38 -17.25 7.14 2.75
C CYS A 38 -18.78 7.08 2.91
N LEU A 39 -19.52 6.68 1.86
CA LEU A 39 -20.96 6.51 1.91
C LEU A 39 -21.37 5.21 2.61
N ILE A 40 -20.54 4.16 2.54
CA ILE A 40 -20.71 2.96 3.37
C ILE A 40 -20.55 3.32 4.85
N ALA A 41 -19.52 4.10 5.20
CA ALA A 41 -19.30 4.59 6.55
C ALA A 41 -20.48 5.45 7.05
N ALA A 42 -20.98 6.38 6.21
CA ALA A 42 -22.18 7.16 6.53
C ALA A 42 -23.42 6.28 6.74
N ALA A 43 -23.63 5.25 5.91
CA ALA A 43 -24.74 4.32 6.09
C ALA A 43 -24.65 3.53 7.41
N ILE A 44 -23.44 3.12 7.81
CA ILE A 44 -23.19 2.47 9.10
C ILE A 44 -23.51 3.44 10.25
N ALA A 45 -23.01 4.67 10.18
CA ALA A 45 -23.26 5.69 11.20
C ALA A 45 -24.75 5.99 11.35
N ASN A 46 -25.46 6.23 10.25
CA ASN A 46 -26.91 6.49 10.26
C ASN A 46 -27.72 5.27 10.75
N THR A 47 -27.26 4.06 10.48
CA THR A 47 -27.88 2.83 11.01
C THR A 47 -27.72 2.75 12.53
N LEU A 48 -26.50 2.98 13.04
CA LEU A 48 -26.23 2.98 14.48
C LEU A 48 -26.99 4.10 15.19
N ARG A 49 -27.04 5.30 14.60
CA ARG A 49 -27.82 6.44 15.11
C ARG A 49 -29.28 6.04 15.32
N ARG A 50 -29.92 5.47 14.29
CA ARG A 50 -31.31 5.00 14.37
C ARG A 50 -31.50 3.95 15.46
N MET A 51 -30.65 2.91 15.49
CA MET A 51 -30.74 1.84 16.50
C MET A 51 -30.63 2.38 17.93
N TYR A 52 -29.69 3.30 18.18
CA TYR A 52 -29.57 3.94 19.50
C TYR A 52 -30.76 4.84 19.84
N THR A 53 -31.33 5.55 18.86
CA THR A 53 -32.56 6.33 19.06
C THR A 53 -33.73 5.44 19.43
N ASP A 54 -33.92 4.31 18.73
CA ASP A 54 -35.00 3.35 19.00
C ASP A 54 -34.87 2.70 20.39
N GLU A 55 -33.64 2.52 20.88
CA GLU A 55 -33.34 2.06 22.25
C GLU A 55 -33.43 3.17 23.31
N GLY A 56 -33.77 4.41 22.94
CA GLY A 56 -33.82 5.55 23.85
C GLY A 56 -32.45 6.07 24.33
N LYS A 57 -31.35 5.61 23.73
CA LYS A 57 -29.96 5.98 24.08
C LYS A 57 -29.51 7.22 23.30
N GLN A 58 -30.13 8.37 23.58
CA GLN A 58 -29.92 9.61 22.82
C GLN A 58 -28.46 10.09 22.80
N ASP A 59 -27.74 9.99 23.93
CA ASP A 59 -26.33 10.38 23.99
C ASP A 59 -25.44 9.54 23.07
N MET A 60 -25.77 8.25 22.91
CA MET A 60 -25.07 7.39 21.96
C MET A 60 -25.45 7.72 20.52
N ALA A 61 -26.74 7.95 20.24
CA ALA A 61 -27.20 8.33 18.91
C ALA A 61 -26.54 9.63 18.41
N ALA A 62 -26.37 10.63 19.29
CA ALA A 62 -25.74 11.91 18.97
C ALA A 62 -24.29 11.76 18.46
N ARG A 63 -23.55 10.73 18.90
CA ARG A 63 -22.18 10.46 18.46
C ARG A 63 -22.06 10.04 17.00
N PHE A 64 -23.16 9.63 16.38
CA PHE A 64 -23.23 9.19 14.99
C PHE A 64 -23.95 10.20 14.08
N ALA A 65 -24.10 11.45 14.53
CA ALA A 65 -24.55 12.56 13.68
C ALA A 65 -23.43 13.05 12.74
N GLY A 66 -23.76 13.88 11.75
CA GLY A 66 -22.79 14.47 10.81
C GLY A 66 -22.54 13.68 9.53
N PHE A 67 -23.27 12.57 9.34
CA PHE A 67 -23.13 11.66 8.19
C PHE A 67 -24.31 11.74 7.22
N ASP A 68 -24.96 12.89 7.12
CA ASP A 68 -26.06 13.14 6.18
C ASP A 68 -25.51 13.40 4.75
N TRP A 69 -24.57 12.55 4.32
CA TRP A 69 -23.85 12.65 3.05
C TRP A 69 -24.61 11.94 1.93
N SER A 70 -24.72 12.62 0.80
CA SER A 70 -25.35 12.14 -0.42
C SER A 70 -24.34 11.75 -1.51
N SER A 71 -23.11 12.26 -1.41
CA SER A 71 -22.01 11.99 -2.34
C SER A 71 -20.66 11.98 -1.63
N GLU A 72 -19.64 11.44 -2.30
CA GLU A 72 -18.25 11.50 -1.84
C GLU A 72 -17.69 12.95 -1.74
N GLU A 73 -18.29 13.91 -2.44
CA GLU A 73 -17.92 15.33 -2.31
C GLU A 73 -18.34 15.89 -0.95
N ASP A 74 -19.42 15.39 -0.34
CA ASP A 74 -19.84 15.79 1.00
C ASP A 74 -18.78 15.38 2.04
N ALA A 75 -18.21 14.17 1.92
CA ALA A 75 -17.11 13.72 2.78
C ALA A 75 -15.83 14.55 2.56
N PHE A 76 -15.55 14.96 1.31
CA PHE A 76 -14.44 15.86 1.01
C PHE A 76 -14.64 17.25 1.65
N ASN A 77 -15.87 17.76 1.58
CA ASN A 77 -16.27 19.03 2.19
C ASN A 77 -16.24 18.99 3.71
N ASP A 78 -16.65 17.89 4.33
CA ASP A 78 -16.71 17.72 5.79
C ASP A 78 -15.32 17.46 6.42
N GLY A 79 -14.45 16.72 5.72
CA GLY A 79 -13.12 16.37 6.22
C GLY A 79 -12.03 17.34 5.75
N PHE A 80 -11.51 17.11 4.54
CA PHE A 80 -10.32 17.79 4.01
C PHE A 80 -10.44 19.31 4.05
N ARG A 81 -11.63 19.85 3.73
CA ARG A 81 -11.87 21.29 3.66
C ARG A 81 -12.17 21.95 5.01
N MET A 82 -12.57 21.19 6.03
CA MET A 82 -12.85 21.75 7.37
C MET A 82 -11.64 21.73 8.31
N ALA A 83 -10.54 21.07 7.93
CA ALA A 83 -9.33 21.07 8.73
C ALA A 83 -8.87 22.50 9.09
N GLY A 84 -8.80 22.79 10.39
CA GLY A 84 -8.43 24.11 10.94
C GLY A 84 -9.44 25.24 10.73
N GLN A 85 -10.66 24.94 10.26
CA GLN A 85 -11.70 25.97 10.07
C GLN A 85 -12.48 26.25 11.38
N PRO A 86 -13.02 27.46 11.57
CA PRO A 86 -13.86 27.77 12.72
C PRO A 86 -15.07 26.84 12.86
N GLY A 87 -15.29 26.32 14.06
CA GLY A 87 -16.39 25.39 14.36
C GLY A 87 -16.12 23.92 14.00
N ALA A 88 -15.02 23.62 13.31
CA ALA A 88 -14.58 22.24 13.12
C ALA A 88 -13.91 21.69 14.39
N GLY A 89 -14.11 20.40 14.65
CA GLY A 89 -13.30 19.67 15.64
C GLY A 89 -11.84 19.48 15.17
N PRO A 90 -10.99 18.81 15.97
CA PRO A 90 -9.64 18.48 15.55
C PRO A 90 -9.66 17.53 14.33
N ILE A 91 -9.01 17.93 13.24
CA ILE A 91 -8.91 17.16 12.00
C ILE A 91 -7.45 17.19 11.53
N ASP A 92 -6.83 16.02 11.45
CA ASP A 92 -5.51 15.84 10.84
C ASP A 92 -5.67 15.65 9.34
N SER A 93 -5.19 16.61 8.55
CA SER A 93 -5.31 16.60 7.09
C SER A 93 -3.99 16.98 6.43
N GLN A 94 -3.57 16.20 5.44
CA GLN A 94 -2.43 16.53 4.57
C GLN A 94 -2.64 17.83 3.78
N GLY A 95 -3.90 18.26 3.62
CA GLY A 95 -4.24 19.56 3.05
C GLY A 95 -3.92 20.75 3.94
N GLY A 96 -3.66 20.51 5.24
CA GLY A 96 -3.48 21.55 6.24
C GLY A 96 -4.70 22.46 6.38
N THR A 97 -4.50 23.63 6.99
CA THR A 97 -5.55 24.62 7.25
C THR A 97 -6.02 25.38 6.00
N THR A 98 -5.30 25.25 4.89
CA THR A 98 -5.65 25.84 3.59
C THR A 98 -6.31 24.84 2.65
N GLY A 99 -6.64 23.64 3.14
CA GLY A 99 -7.40 22.63 2.39
C GLY A 99 -8.77 23.15 1.90
N ASN A 100 -9.37 24.09 2.64
CA ASN A 100 -10.64 24.75 2.30
C ASN A 100 -10.63 25.48 0.93
N LEU A 101 -9.44 25.89 0.45
CA LEU A 101 -9.24 26.51 -0.87
C LEU A 101 -9.47 25.53 -2.01
N VAL A 102 -9.32 24.23 -1.77
CA VAL A 102 -9.44 23.19 -2.78
C VAL A 102 -10.90 22.73 -2.85
N THR A 103 -11.49 22.75 -4.04
CA THR A 103 -12.82 22.17 -4.34
C THR A 103 -12.69 21.23 -5.53
N TYR A 104 -13.68 20.35 -5.75
CA TYR A 104 -13.70 19.50 -6.95
C TYR A 104 -13.68 20.34 -8.22
N GLU A 105 -14.48 21.41 -8.27
CA GLU A 105 -14.51 22.37 -9.38
C GLU A 105 -13.12 22.96 -9.66
N ARG A 106 -12.42 23.45 -8.64
CA ARG A 106 -11.09 24.05 -8.79
C ARG A 106 -10.04 23.02 -9.22
N LEU A 107 -10.05 21.81 -8.64
CA LEU A 107 -9.14 20.74 -9.08
C LEU A 107 -9.40 20.30 -10.52
N LYS A 108 -10.68 20.22 -10.92
CA LYS A 108 -11.06 19.92 -12.30
C LYS A 108 -10.50 20.96 -13.27
N ALA A 109 -10.58 22.25 -12.93
CA ALA A 109 -10.00 23.33 -13.73
C ALA A 109 -8.46 23.26 -13.84
N MET A 110 -7.77 22.72 -12.82
CA MET A 110 -6.32 22.49 -12.85
C MET A 110 -5.90 21.27 -13.70
N GLY A 111 -6.86 20.43 -14.12
CA GLY A 111 -6.60 19.21 -14.86
C GLY A 111 -5.68 18.23 -14.13
N ASN A 112 -4.98 17.39 -14.89
CA ASN A 112 -4.08 16.37 -14.32
C ASN A 112 -2.81 16.95 -13.66
N ASN A 113 -2.50 18.23 -13.89
CA ASN A 113 -1.39 18.89 -13.21
C ASN A 113 -1.74 19.25 -11.76
N GLY A 114 -3.03 19.40 -11.44
CA GLY A 114 -3.50 19.62 -10.07
C GLY A 114 -2.77 20.76 -9.34
N VAL A 115 -2.54 20.59 -8.04
CA VAL A 115 -1.77 21.53 -7.20
C VAL A 115 -0.89 20.77 -6.22
N GLN A 116 0.34 21.23 -5.97
CA GLN A 116 1.19 20.65 -4.90
C GLN A 116 0.82 21.22 -3.54
N LEU A 117 0.54 20.36 -2.57
CA LEU A 117 0.20 20.76 -1.21
C LEU A 117 1.46 21.19 -0.41
N PRO A 118 1.29 22.08 0.60
CA PRO A 118 0.06 22.80 0.92
C PRO A 118 -0.30 23.85 -0.14
N THR A 119 -1.60 24.04 -0.38
CA THR A 119 -2.12 25.12 -1.25
C THR A 119 -1.89 26.46 -0.53
N LYS A 120 -1.25 27.41 -1.20
CA LYS A 120 -0.96 28.74 -0.63
C LYS A 120 -2.11 29.71 -0.84
N GLU A 121 -2.65 29.74 -2.05
CA GLU A 121 -3.68 30.71 -2.46
C GLU A 121 -4.51 30.19 -3.64
N TYR A 122 -5.67 30.81 -3.84
CA TYR A 122 -6.47 30.69 -5.06
C TYR A 122 -6.60 32.08 -5.69
N ARG A 123 -5.96 32.29 -6.84
CA ARG A 123 -5.91 33.59 -7.54
C ARG A 123 -6.07 33.37 -9.05
N ASP A 124 -6.80 34.25 -9.71
CA ASP A 124 -7.01 34.24 -11.17
C ASP A 124 -7.47 32.88 -11.72
N GLY A 125 -8.38 32.22 -10.99
CA GLY A 125 -8.92 30.91 -11.37
C GLY A 125 -7.97 29.73 -11.17
N LYS A 126 -6.83 29.90 -10.48
CA LYS A 126 -5.82 28.85 -10.28
C LYS A 126 -5.50 28.61 -8.82
N LEU A 127 -5.34 27.33 -8.46
CA LEU A 127 -4.76 26.91 -7.19
C LEU A 127 -3.23 27.03 -7.28
N ILE A 128 -2.63 27.79 -6.36
CA ILE A 128 -1.18 28.00 -6.30
C ILE A 128 -0.65 27.22 -5.09
N GLY A 129 0.28 26.31 -5.36
CA GLY A 129 0.78 25.33 -4.40
C GLY A 129 2.18 25.61 -3.84
N THR A 130 2.78 24.55 -3.30
CA THR A 130 4.13 24.58 -2.71
C THR A 130 5.02 23.50 -3.33
N GLU A 131 5.98 23.93 -4.16
CA GLU A 131 6.90 23.03 -4.88
C GLU A 131 7.81 22.24 -3.92
N MET A 132 8.48 22.95 -3.00
CA MET A 132 9.42 22.39 -2.03
C MET A 132 9.12 22.93 -0.63
N LEU A 133 9.17 22.05 0.38
CA LEU A 133 9.05 22.43 1.79
C LEU A 133 10.41 22.87 2.34
N TYR A 134 10.41 23.64 3.42
CA TYR A 134 11.60 24.03 4.20
C TYR A 134 12.65 24.87 3.46
N THR A 135 12.29 25.51 2.34
CA THR A 135 13.20 26.42 1.61
C THR A 135 13.55 27.69 2.40
N ASP A 136 12.81 27.97 3.49
CA ASP A 136 13.03 29.06 4.42
C ASP A 136 13.66 28.62 5.75
N TYR A 137 14.14 27.36 5.82
CA TYR A 137 14.76 26.76 7.00
C TYR A 137 13.87 26.67 8.25
N LYS A 138 12.54 26.73 8.10
CA LYS A 138 11.58 26.54 9.19
C LYS A 138 11.03 25.12 9.17
N PHE A 139 11.48 24.29 10.11
CA PHE A 139 11.07 22.89 10.21
C PHE A 139 9.82 22.74 11.08
N ASP A 140 9.11 21.62 10.94
CA ASP A 140 7.91 21.28 11.70
C ASP A 140 8.25 20.84 13.15
N THR A 141 8.89 21.75 13.90
CA THR A 141 9.29 21.60 15.31
C THR A 141 8.94 22.85 16.11
N PRO A 142 8.81 22.79 17.45
CA PRO A 142 8.38 23.94 18.26
C PRO A 142 9.26 25.20 18.13
N ASP A 143 10.55 25.05 17.85
CA ASP A 143 11.51 26.17 17.68
C ASP A 143 11.86 26.45 16.21
N GLY A 144 11.25 25.71 15.28
CA GLY A 144 11.48 25.83 13.83
C GLY A 144 12.80 25.25 13.33
N LYS A 145 13.59 24.54 14.16
CA LYS A 145 14.89 23.97 13.76
C LYS A 145 14.82 22.47 13.51
N ALA A 146 15.67 21.98 12.61
CA ALA A 146 15.84 20.55 12.42
C ALA A 146 16.50 19.91 13.66
N GLU A 147 15.93 18.80 14.13
CA GLU A 147 16.46 18.04 15.26
C GLU A 147 17.30 16.86 14.80
N PHE A 148 18.59 16.83 15.19
CA PHE A 148 19.40 15.63 15.08
C PHE A 148 18.91 14.58 16.08
N LYS A 149 18.93 13.30 15.67
CA LYS A 149 18.51 12.18 16.53
C LYS A 149 19.67 11.17 16.71
N PRO A 150 19.88 10.64 17.92
CA PRO A 150 20.87 9.60 18.15
C PRO A 150 20.45 8.32 17.42
N ALA A 151 21.39 7.69 16.72
CA ALA A 151 21.18 6.50 15.91
C ALA A 151 22.25 5.45 16.19
N THR A 152 22.25 4.91 17.42
CA THR A 152 23.14 3.81 17.81
C THR A 152 22.76 2.54 17.05
N TRP A 153 23.75 1.83 16.49
CA TRP A 153 23.55 0.57 15.80
C TRP A 153 23.29 -0.57 16.80
N PRO A 154 22.08 -1.16 16.86
CA PRO A 154 21.77 -2.20 17.83
C PRO A 154 22.02 -3.63 17.28
N GLY A 155 22.46 -3.76 16.03
CA GLY A 155 22.47 -5.05 15.33
C GLY A 155 21.08 -5.46 14.81
N LEU A 156 20.94 -6.74 14.45
CA LEU A 156 19.66 -7.30 14.06
C LEU A 156 18.77 -7.52 15.29
N PRO A 157 17.45 -7.34 15.17
CA PRO A 157 16.52 -7.76 16.20
C PRO A 157 16.68 -9.23 16.56
N LYS A 158 16.60 -9.58 17.85
CA LYS A 158 16.78 -10.95 18.34
C LYS A 158 15.98 -12.00 17.56
N PRO A 159 14.66 -11.84 17.31
CA PRO A 159 13.89 -12.84 16.55
C PRO A 159 14.42 -13.03 15.11
N VAL A 160 14.92 -11.97 14.48
CA VAL A 160 15.49 -12.02 13.12
C VAL A 160 16.89 -12.66 13.13
N ALA A 161 17.71 -12.33 14.13
CA ALA A 161 19.04 -12.91 14.30
C ALA A 161 18.96 -14.43 14.53
N GLU A 162 18.03 -14.90 15.35
CA GLU A 162 17.79 -16.32 15.60
C GLU A 162 17.40 -17.08 14.32
N GLN A 163 16.56 -16.48 13.46
CA GLN A 163 16.25 -17.09 12.15
C GLN A 163 17.48 -17.14 11.25
N LYS A 164 18.28 -16.05 11.20
CA LYS A 164 19.50 -15.99 10.40
C LYS A 164 20.55 -17.02 10.81
N GLU A 165 20.62 -17.40 12.08
CA GLU A 165 21.54 -18.44 12.57
C GLU A 165 21.11 -19.84 12.14
N LYS A 166 19.80 -20.10 12.03
CA LYS A 166 19.25 -21.42 11.70
C LYS A 166 19.05 -21.65 10.20
N HIS A 167 18.83 -20.56 9.45
CA HIS A 167 18.38 -20.63 8.08
C HIS A 167 19.35 -19.92 7.12
N PRO A 168 19.81 -20.60 6.05
CA PRO A 168 20.94 -20.14 5.25
C PRO A 168 20.60 -19.03 4.25
N PHE A 169 19.33 -18.81 3.91
CA PHE A 169 18.93 -17.84 2.88
C PHE A 169 18.27 -16.63 3.50
N TRP A 170 18.79 -15.44 3.17
CA TRP A 170 18.01 -14.21 3.34
C TRP A 170 16.90 -14.19 2.30
N VAL A 171 15.65 -14.14 2.75
CA VAL A 171 14.47 -14.00 1.91
C VAL A 171 14.10 -12.53 1.83
N ASN A 172 14.83 -11.80 0.99
CA ASN A 172 14.36 -10.49 0.58
C ASN A 172 13.02 -10.65 -0.13
N ASN A 173 12.23 -9.58 -0.18
CA ASN A 173 10.90 -9.66 -0.74
C ASN A 173 10.44 -8.31 -1.26
N GLY A 174 9.45 -8.29 -2.14
CA GLY A 174 8.93 -7.04 -2.64
C GLY A 174 8.08 -7.16 -3.89
N ARG A 175 8.03 -6.07 -4.63
CA ARG A 175 7.17 -5.91 -5.81
C ARG A 175 7.80 -6.54 -7.03
N ILE A 176 6.93 -6.98 -7.93
CA ILE A 176 7.23 -7.34 -9.30
C ILE A 176 6.52 -6.30 -10.18
N ASN A 177 7.21 -5.77 -11.19
CA ASN A 177 6.73 -4.64 -12.00
C ASN A 177 5.33 -4.87 -12.59
N GLU A 178 5.07 -6.07 -13.08
CA GLU A 178 3.83 -6.45 -13.76
C GLU A 178 2.67 -6.73 -12.81
N VAL A 179 2.91 -6.82 -11.50
CA VAL A 179 1.91 -7.25 -10.52
C VAL A 179 1.53 -6.11 -9.59
N TRP A 180 0.25 -5.80 -9.55
CA TRP A 180 -0.32 -4.80 -8.68
C TRP A 180 -0.86 -5.39 -7.37
N GLN A 181 -0.21 -4.97 -6.28
CA GLN A 181 -0.58 -5.24 -4.90
C GLN A 181 -0.80 -6.73 -4.62
N THR A 182 -1.93 -7.12 -4.06
CA THR A 182 -2.24 -8.52 -3.71
C THR A 182 -2.92 -9.28 -4.85
N LEU A 183 -2.75 -8.80 -6.09
CA LEU A 183 -3.35 -9.33 -7.31
C LEU A 183 -4.88 -9.33 -7.29
N TYR A 184 -5.51 -8.45 -6.51
CA TYR A 184 -6.97 -8.47 -6.37
C TYR A 184 -7.70 -8.28 -7.72
N HIS A 185 -7.10 -7.52 -8.66
CA HIS A 185 -7.51 -7.48 -10.07
C HIS A 185 -6.73 -8.49 -10.92
N ASP A 186 -5.41 -8.57 -10.76
CA ASP A 186 -4.53 -9.35 -11.62
C ASP A 186 -4.73 -10.87 -11.55
N GLN A 187 -5.38 -11.37 -10.50
CA GLN A 187 -5.81 -12.77 -10.40
C GLN A 187 -6.85 -13.15 -11.47
N TYR A 188 -7.57 -12.16 -12.00
CA TYR A 188 -8.56 -12.33 -13.07
C TYR A 188 -8.07 -11.81 -14.43
N ASN A 189 -6.80 -11.38 -14.51
CA ASN A 189 -6.19 -10.89 -15.74
C ASN A 189 -5.36 -12.01 -16.37
N ASP A 190 -5.84 -12.55 -17.49
CA ASP A 190 -5.16 -13.63 -18.22
C ASP A 190 -3.70 -13.30 -18.60
N PHE A 191 -3.41 -12.06 -18.96
CA PHE A 191 -2.06 -11.65 -19.33
C PHE A 191 -1.11 -11.74 -18.12
N VAL A 192 -1.53 -11.24 -16.96
CA VAL A 192 -0.72 -11.31 -15.74
C VAL A 192 -0.63 -12.75 -15.23
N GLN A 193 -1.73 -13.50 -15.19
CA GLN A 193 -1.73 -14.89 -14.72
C GLN A 193 -0.90 -15.82 -15.59
N ARG A 194 -0.87 -15.62 -16.91
CA ARG A 194 0.01 -16.41 -17.81
C ARG A 194 1.49 -16.14 -17.54
N ARG A 195 1.83 -14.91 -17.12
CA ARG A 195 3.20 -14.56 -16.76
C ARG A 195 3.52 -15.07 -15.35
N VAL A 196 2.76 -14.65 -14.35
CA VAL A 196 2.98 -14.83 -12.90
C VAL A 196 1.82 -15.63 -12.27
N PRO A 197 1.71 -16.95 -12.53
CA PRO A 197 0.64 -17.78 -11.95
C PRO A 197 0.87 -18.10 -10.46
N MET A 198 2.08 -17.84 -9.96
CA MET A 198 2.54 -18.13 -8.61
C MET A 198 3.64 -17.13 -8.24
N ALA A 199 3.80 -16.83 -6.96
CA ALA A 199 4.91 -16.00 -6.48
C ALA A 199 6.26 -16.53 -6.98
N TYR A 200 7.09 -15.64 -7.52
CA TYR A 200 8.48 -16.01 -7.85
C TYR A 200 9.36 -15.98 -6.61
N LEU A 201 10.34 -16.89 -6.60
CA LEU A 201 11.53 -16.80 -5.77
C LEU A 201 12.75 -16.68 -6.70
N GLU A 202 13.35 -15.51 -6.75
CA GLU A 202 14.62 -15.32 -7.45
C GLU A 202 15.76 -15.94 -6.62
N ILE A 203 16.54 -16.83 -7.25
CA ILE A 203 17.60 -17.61 -6.59
C ILE A 203 18.91 -17.49 -7.40
N ASN A 204 20.03 -17.38 -6.70
CA ASN A 204 21.34 -17.47 -7.33
C ASN A 204 21.53 -18.84 -8.05
N PRO A 205 22.09 -18.89 -9.27
CA PRO A 205 22.28 -20.14 -10.00
C PRO A 205 23.14 -21.21 -9.28
N ASP A 206 24.19 -20.82 -8.56
CA ASP A 206 25.06 -21.77 -7.85
C ASP A 206 24.34 -22.40 -6.64
N ASP A 207 23.55 -21.60 -5.93
CA ASP A 207 22.75 -22.10 -4.81
C ASP A 207 21.61 -23.01 -5.31
N ALA A 208 20.98 -22.65 -6.43
CA ALA A 208 19.99 -23.49 -7.09
C ALA A 208 20.61 -24.83 -7.54
N GLN A 209 21.82 -24.81 -8.11
CA GLN A 209 22.56 -26.01 -8.46
C GLN A 209 22.84 -26.89 -7.23
N ALA A 210 23.31 -26.29 -6.13
CA ALA A 210 23.57 -27.01 -4.88
C ALA A 210 22.31 -27.67 -4.28
N LEU A 211 21.14 -27.08 -4.51
CA LEU A 211 19.84 -27.59 -4.08
C LEU A 211 19.13 -28.45 -5.13
N SER A 212 19.76 -28.69 -6.29
CA SER A 212 19.15 -29.40 -7.43
C SER A 212 17.81 -28.78 -7.89
N ILE A 213 17.74 -27.45 -7.87
CA ILE A 213 16.58 -26.65 -8.30
C ILE A 213 16.85 -26.06 -9.68
N GLU A 214 15.85 -26.13 -10.55
CA GLU A 214 15.85 -25.44 -11.84
C GLU A 214 14.76 -24.37 -11.90
N SER A 215 14.90 -23.42 -12.83
CA SER A 215 13.82 -22.47 -13.13
C SER A 215 12.54 -23.20 -13.51
N GLY A 216 11.43 -22.78 -12.89
CA GLY A 216 10.10 -23.37 -13.07
C GLY A 216 9.79 -24.56 -12.17
N ASP A 217 10.73 -24.99 -11.32
CA ASP A 217 10.40 -25.88 -10.21
C ASP A 217 9.60 -25.12 -9.14
N VAL A 218 8.67 -25.81 -8.49
CA VAL A 218 8.03 -25.33 -7.27
C VAL A 218 8.93 -25.69 -6.08
N VAL A 219 9.16 -24.71 -5.24
CA VAL A 219 9.97 -24.83 -4.01
C VAL A 219 9.13 -24.44 -2.80
N GLU A 220 9.42 -25.09 -1.68
CA GLU A 220 8.97 -24.63 -0.38
C GLU A 220 10.08 -23.79 0.26
N VAL A 221 9.68 -22.63 0.76
CA VAL A 221 10.50 -21.74 1.57
C VAL A 221 9.92 -21.80 2.97
N PHE A 222 10.73 -22.13 3.98
CA PHE A 222 10.21 -22.39 5.32
C PHE A 222 11.19 -21.99 6.42
N ASN A 223 10.64 -21.57 7.56
CA ASN A 223 11.38 -21.23 8.77
C ASN A 223 10.55 -21.56 10.03
N ASP A 224 10.99 -21.10 11.21
CA ASP A 224 10.27 -21.38 12.46
C ASP A 224 8.87 -20.72 12.53
N TYR A 225 8.61 -19.68 11.73
CA TYR A 225 7.34 -18.94 11.73
C TYR A 225 6.30 -19.51 10.77
N GLY A 226 6.74 -20.15 9.69
CA GLY A 226 5.83 -20.73 8.72
C GLY A 226 6.51 -21.26 7.47
N SER A 227 5.68 -21.55 6.49
CA SER A 227 6.07 -22.12 5.21
C SER A 227 5.26 -21.47 4.09
N SER A 228 5.90 -21.25 2.96
CA SER A 228 5.29 -20.72 1.75
C SER A 228 5.86 -21.43 0.53
N TYR A 229 5.15 -21.34 -0.58
CA TYR A 229 5.57 -21.97 -1.83
C TYR A 229 5.82 -20.89 -2.88
N ALA A 230 6.80 -21.14 -3.73
CA ALA A 230 7.15 -20.23 -4.80
C ALA A 230 7.63 -20.99 -6.04
N LEU A 231 7.53 -20.32 -7.19
CA LEU A 231 8.15 -20.76 -8.43
C LEU A 231 9.61 -20.30 -8.46
N ALA A 232 10.55 -21.24 -8.58
CA ALA A 232 11.97 -20.93 -8.67
C ALA A 232 12.27 -20.15 -9.96
N TYR A 233 13.02 -19.06 -9.82
CA TYR A 233 13.45 -18.19 -10.90
C TYR A 233 14.96 -17.95 -10.77
N LEU A 234 15.77 -18.70 -11.51
CA LEU A 234 17.22 -18.49 -11.43
C LEU A 234 17.59 -17.12 -12.00
N GLU A 235 18.31 -16.34 -11.22
CA GLU A 235 18.72 -14.99 -11.58
C GLU A 235 20.19 -14.76 -11.24
N PRO A 236 21.08 -14.62 -12.23
CA PRO A 236 22.52 -14.43 -12.02
C PRO A 236 22.90 -13.24 -11.14
N ASP A 237 22.10 -12.18 -11.12
CA ASP A 237 22.38 -10.98 -10.31
C ASP A 237 22.08 -11.17 -8.80
N ILE A 238 21.43 -12.27 -8.43
CA ILE A 238 21.19 -12.60 -7.02
C ILE A 238 22.49 -13.09 -6.40
N LYS A 239 22.87 -12.50 -5.26
CA LYS A 239 24.03 -12.95 -4.48
C LYS A 239 23.75 -14.33 -3.87
N ARG A 240 24.83 -15.10 -3.69
CA ARG A 240 24.76 -16.36 -2.92
C ARG A 240 24.17 -16.12 -1.52
N ASN A 241 23.39 -17.08 -1.04
CA ASN A 241 22.65 -17.06 0.22
C ASN A 241 21.63 -15.91 0.34
N GLN A 242 21.26 -15.28 -0.77
CA GLN A 242 20.20 -14.28 -0.84
C GLN A 242 19.18 -14.73 -1.87
N THR A 243 17.92 -14.38 -1.63
CA THR A 243 16.80 -14.62 -2.54
C THR A 243 15.87 -13.43 -2.54
N PHE A 244 15.00 -13.34 -3.55
CA PHE A 244 13.93 -12.35 -3.59
C PHE A 244 12.60 -13.04 -3.89
N MET A 245 11.66 -13.00 -2.93
CA MET A 245 10.32 -13.53 -3.12
C MET A 245 9.29 -12.43 -3.38
N GLN A 246 8.40 -12.64 -4.36
CA GLN A 246 7.28 -11.74 -4.57
C GLN A 246 6.40 -11.68 -3.30
N PHE A 247 6.13 -10.47 -2.81
CA PHE A 247 5.24 -10.28 -1.67
C PHE A 247 3.76 -10.35 -2.07
N GLY A 248 2.88 -10.72 -1.12
CA GLY A 248 1.44 -10.50 -1.24
C GLY A 248 0.70 -11.30 -2.32
N HIS A 249 1.35 -12.27 -2.97
CA HIS A 249 0.70 -13.14 -3.94
C HIS A 249 -0.26 -14.11 -3.24
N PHE A 250 -1.47 -14.32 -3.79
CA PHE A 250 -2.47 -15.24 -3.21
C PHE A 250 -2.06 -16.72 -3.34
N ASN A 251 -1.36 -17.07 -4.43
CA ASN A 251 -0.73 -18.36 -4.66
C ASN A 251 0.79 -18.28 -4.34
N GLY A 252 1.15 -18.38 -3.06
CA GLY A 252 2.52 -18.20 -2.56
C GLY A 252 2.66 -16.96 -1.68
N VAL A 253 2.13 -17.04 -0.46
CA VAL A 253 2.10 -15.89 0.47
C VAL A 253 3.44 -15.75 1.19
N MET A 254 4.29 -14.82 0.75
CA MET A 254 5.60 -14.57 1.38
C MET A 254 5.51 -14.16 2.87
N GLY A 255 4.39 -13.54 3.26
CA GLY A 255 4.16 -13.05 4.62
C GLY A 255 4.21 -14.14 5.70
N ASP A 256 3.94 -15.40 5.33
CA ASP A 256 3.94 -16.55 6.23
C ASP A 256 5.33 -16.83 6.85
N LEU A 257 6.39 -16.26 6.25
CA LEU A 257 7.77 -16.38 6.72
C LEU A 257 8.21 -15.23 7.63
N THR A 258 7.43 -14.14 7.68
CA THR A 258 7.86 -12.91 8.35
C THR A 258 7.75 -13.04 9.87
N THR A 259 8.74 -12.53 10.58
CA THR A 259 8.74 -12.54 12.06
C THR A 259 7.70 -11.55 12.59
N PRO A 260 7.18 -11.73 13.82
CA PRO A 260 6.29 -10.76 14.45
C PRO A 260 7.04 -9.53 14.99
N TRP A 261 8.35 -9.39 14.76
CA TRP A 261 9.11 -8.25 15.27
C TRP A 261 8.67 -6.94 14.64
N THR A 262 8.44 -5.95 15.49
CA THR A 262 8.20 -4.56 15.11
C THR A 262 9.13 -3.63 15.88
N ASP A 263 9.38 -2.44 15.34
CA ASP A 263 10.06 -1.38 16.08
C ASP A 263 9.16 -0.82 17.21
N ARG A 264 9.67 0.19 17.93
CA ARG A 264 8.95 0.86 19.03
C ARG A 264 7.63 1.54 18.62
N ASN A 265 7.41 1.76 17.33
CA ASN A 265 6.19 2.35 16.76
C ASN A 265 5.31 1.30 16.06
N VAL A 266 5.57 0.01 16.31
CA VAL A 266 4.85 -1.11 15.70
C VAL A 266 5.07 -1.18 14.18
N VAL A 267 6.23 -0.71 13.69
CA VAL A 267 6.61 -0.87 12.27
C VAL A 267 7.34 -2.20 12.07
N PRO A 268 6.79 -3.15 11.30
CA PRO A 268 7.38 -4.48 11.11
C PRO A 268 8.63 -4.45 10.22
N TYR A 269 9.60 -5.31 10.53
CA TYR A 269 10.76 -5.52 9.67
C TYR A 269 10.52 -6.63 8.63
N TYR A 270 9.61 -6.39 7.68
CA TYR A 270 9.28 -7.37 6.63
C TYR A 270 10.48 -7.85 5.80
N LYS A 271 11.54 -7.04 5.67
CA LYS A 271 12.74 -7.39 4.90
C LYS A 271 13.76 -8.20 5.72
N GLY A 272 13.55 -8.34 7.02
CA GLY A 272 14.40 -9.12 7.92
C GLY A 272 13.91 -10.55 8.07
N THR A 273 13.96 -11.35 7.00
CA THR A 273 13.45 -12.72 7.00
C THR A 273 14.50 -13.68 6.47
N TRP A 274 14.72 -14.77 7.19
CA TRP A 274 15.59 -15.87 6.78
C TRP A 274 14.80 -17.18 6.75
N ALA A 275 15.12 -18.05 5.79
CA ALA A 275 14.46 -19.33 5.61
C ALA A 275 15.36 -20.37 4.95
N SER A 276 14.97 -21.63 5.08
CA SER A 276 15.50 -22.75 4.30
C SER A 276 14.64 -22.95 3.05
N ILE A 277 15.23 -23.54 2.01
CA ILE A 277 14.55 -23.82 0.74
C ILE A 277 14.67 -25.31 0.44
N ARG A 278 13.57 -25.94 0.03
CA ARG A 278 13.59 -27.31 -0.51
C ARG A 278 12.77 -27.42 -1.79
N ARG A 279 13.26 -28.25 -2.72
CA ARG A 279 12.56 -28.57 -3.95
C ARG A 279 11.35 -29.45 -3.65
N ILE A 280 10.19 -29.06 -4.18
CA ILE A 280 8.97 -29.87 -4.12
C ILE A 280 8.81 -30.67 -5.41
N GLY A 281 8.98 -30.02 -6.56
CA GLY A 281 8.90 -30.70 -7.84
C GLY A 281 8.71 -29.75 -9.00
N LYS A 282 8.32 -30.30 -10.14
CA LYS A 282 8.16 -29.58 -11.38
C LYS A 282 6.69 -29.46 -11.76
N VAL A 283 6.31 -28.31 -12.31
CA VAL A 283 5.02 -28.11 -12.99
C VAL A 283 5.32 -27.88 -14.46
N GLU A 284 5.04 -28.88 -15.30
CA GLU A 284 5.39 -28.86 -16.74
C GLU A 284 4.85 -27.63 -17.45
N GLU A 285 3.58 -27.28 -17.19
CA GLU A 285 2.93 -26.11 -17.78
C GLU A 285 3.68 -24.81 -17.53
N PHE A 286 4.27 -24.63 -16.34
CA PHE A 286 5.03 -23.43 -16.01
C PHE A 286 6.33 -23.34 -16.81
N LYS A 287 7.04 -24.46 -17.01
CA LYS A 287 8.27 -24.48 -17.83
C LYS A 287 7.99 -24.19 -19.30
N GLU A 288 6.85 -24.65 -19.82
CA GLU A 288 6.48 -24.44 -21.22
C GLU A 288 6.01 -23.02 -21.52
N ARG A 289 5.32 -22.37 -20.57
CA ARG A 289 4.61 -21.11 -20.82
C ARG A 289 5.31 -19.87 -20.29
N ILE A 290 6.18 -20.00 -19.29
CA ILE A 290 6.78 -18.86 -18.58
C ILE A 290 8.21 -18.62 -19.07
N SER A 291 8.53 -17.36 -19.35
CA SER A 291 9.91 -16.95 -19.60
C SER A 291 10.71 -16.83 -18.29
N PHE A 292 11.77 -17.61 -18.19
CA PHE A 292 12.77 -17.55 -17.11
C PHE A 292 14.06 -16.83 -17.52
N LYS A 293 14.03 -16.03 -18.60
CA LYS A 293 15.13 -15.14 -18.97
C LYS A 293 15.31 -14.05 -17.92
N THR A 294 16.51 -13.49 -17.79
CA THR A 294 16.74 -12.38 -16.85
C THR A 294 15.74 -11.24 -17.06
N ARG A 295 15.30 -10.67 -15.94
CA ARG A 295 14.40 -9.50 -15.91
C ARG A 295 15.19 -8.18 -15.87
N ARG A 296 16.51 -8.25 -15.94
CA ARG A 296 17.40 -7.10 -15.97
C ARG A 296 17.70 -6.79 -17.42
N PHE A 297 17.52 -5.53 -17.79
CA PHE A 297 17.81 -5.09 -19.14
C PHE A 297 19.31 -5.21 -19.42
N SER A 298 19.67 -6.00 -20.44
CA SER A 298 21.02 -6.03 -20.98
C SER A 298 21.05 -5.19 -22.25
N THR A 299 21.95 -4.22 -22.28
CA THR A 299 22.36 -3.52 -23.52
C THR A 299 23.23 -4.42 -24.38
#